data_AF-A0AAQ4EG77-F1
#
_entry.id   AF-A0AAQ4EG77-F1
#
_cell.length_a   1.000
_cell.length_b   1.000
_cell.length_c   1.000
_cell.angle_alpha   90.00
_cell.angle_beta   90.00
_cell.angle_gamma   90.00
#
_symmetry.space_group_name_H-M   'P 1'
#
loop_
_entity.id
_entity.type
_entity.pdbx_description
1 polymer ?
#
loop_
_entity_poly.entity_id
_entity_poly.type
_entity_poly.pdbx_seq_one_letter_code
_entity_poly.pdbx_strand_id
1 'polypeptide(L)'
;MAAHSISVHLLFLALVASVRGQICGTAANQPCNATQIFSSFNMSYLAESTSDTSQGNCTYLVLQSQQIDNGQANFSLLTRPEDGTQVTSDIETATLTESPDVISVVFASDPDTTYEVDLPFANYSACFVTRFSAAIGCRLWVYEGTAPEMVEACKEGHVQACGEPVYSTYNDTLCASGPTGSA
;
A
#
# COMPACT_ATOMS: atom_id res chain seq x y z
N MET A 1 50.03 -1.62 -44.16
CA MET A 1 48.56 -1.82 -44.08
C MET A 1 48.31 -3.14 -43.40
N ALA A 2 47.72 -3.10 -42.20
CA ALA A 2 46.90 -4.13 -41.57
C ALA A 2 46.72 -3.71 -40.10
N ALA A 3 45.64 -2.97 -39.84
CA ALA A 3 45.16 -2.70 -38.50
C ALA A 3 44.68 -4.02 -37.89
N HIS A 4 45.06 -4.33 -36.65
CA HIS A 4 44.35 -5.31 -35.84
C HIS A 4 43.91 -4.66 -34.53
N SER A 5 42.60 -4.75 -34.39
CA SER A 5 41.70 -4.12 -33.45
C SER A 5 42.01 -4.53 -32.00
N ILE A 6 42.17 -3.54 -31.12
CA ILE A 6 42.13 -3.74 -29.66
C ILE A 6 40.67 -3.97 -29.31
N SER A 7 40.32 -5.22 -29.03
CA SER A 7 38.99 -5.59 -28.56
C SER A 7 38.83 -5.15 -27.11
N VAL A 8 38.40 -3.90 -26.93
CA VAL A 8 37.86 -3.38 -25.67
C VAL A 8 36.47 -4.00 -25.51
N HIS A 9 36.40 -5.21 -24.98
CA HIS A 9 35.14 -5.77 -24.51
C HIS A 9 34.70 -4.96 -23.28
N LEU A 10 33.80 -4.01 -23.52
CA LEU A 10 32.67 -3.59 -22.68
C LEU A 10 32.86 -3.90 -21.18
N LEU A 11 33.35 -2.96 -20.35
CA LEU A 11 32.60 -1.86 -19.75
C LEU A 11 31.08 -2.10 -19.59
N PHE A 12 30.58 -1.80 -18.39
CA PHE A 12 29.21 -1.91 -17.89
C PHE A 12 28.82 -3.25 -17.23
N LEU A 13 29.53 -3.63 -16.16
CA LEU A 13 28.77 -4.03 -14.97
C LEU A 13 27.99 -2.78 -14.55
N ALA A 14 26.76 -2.69 -15.03
CA ALA A 14 25.78 -1.75 -14.52
C ALA A 14 25.62 -2.08 -13.04
N LEU A 15 26.28 -1.28 -12.21
CA LEU A 15 25.85 -1.01 -10.86
C LEU A 15 24.45 -0.41 -11.04
N VAL A 16 23.43 -1.27 -11.13
CA VAL A 16 22.05 -0.86 -10.94
C VAL A 16 21.97 -0.56 -9.44
N ALA A 17 22.50 0.59 -9.05
CA ALA A 17 22.11 1.27 -7.82
C ALA A 17 20.63 1.57 -8.03
N SER A 18 19.81 0.57 -7.76
CA SER A 18 18.36 0.66 -7.84
C SER A 18 17.99 1.79 -6.91
N VAL A 19 17.40 2.85 -7.46
CA VAL A 19 16.74 3.92 -6.71
C VAL A 19 15.43 3.34 -6.11
N ARG A 20 15.51 2.14 -5.52
CA ARG A 20 14.43 1.54 -4.77
C ARG A 20 14.44 2.28 -3.45
N GLY A 21 13.37 3.03 -3.19
CA GLY A 21 13.07 3.55 -1.87
C GLY A 21 13.28 2.46 -0.83
N GLN A 22 13.60 2.86 0.40
CA GLN A 22 13.79 1.91 1.48
C GLN A 22 12.59 0.95 1.52
N ILE A 23 12.83 -0.35 1.33
CA ILE A 23 11.78 -1.37 1.38
C ILE A 23 11.88 -2.06 2.74
N CYS A 24 10.77 -2.15 3.46
CA CYS A 24 10.64 -3.02 4.62
C CYS A 24 9.89 -4.30 4.22
N GLY A 25 10.13 -5.39 4.95
CA GLY A 25 9.50 -6.68 4.67
C GLY A 25 10.23 -7.57 3.66
N THR A 26 11.09 -7.01 2.79
CA THR A 26 11.91 -7.82 1.85
C THR A 26 13.39 -7.77 2.22
N ALA A 27 13.94 -8.90 2.62
CA ALA A 27 15.37 -9.22 2.72
C ALA A 27 16.22 -8.66 3.89
N ALA A 28 15.69 -7.91 4.87
CA ALA A 28 16.53 -7.39 5.98
C ALA A 28 15.98 -7.53 7.41
N ASN A 29 14.90 -8.28 7.67
CA ASN A 29 14.26 -8.36 9.01
C ASN A 29 13.94 -6.98 9.64
N GLN A 30 13.94 -5.91 8.84
CA GLN A 30 13.61 -4.59 9.36
C GLN A 30 12.09 -4.46 9.37
N PRO A 31 11.48 -4.28 10.55
CA PRO A 31 10.04 -4.08 10.63
C PRO A 31 9.67 -2.80 9.88
N CYS A 32 8.52 -2.82 9.24
CA CYS A 32 7.97 -1.62 8.64
C CYS A 32 7.68 -0.57 9.71
N ASN A 33 7.80 0.70 9.37
CA ASN A 33 7.51 1.80 10.29
C ASN A 33 6.17 2.43 9.91
N ALA A 34 5.15 2.22 10.74
CA ALA A 34 3.80 2.74 10.54
C ALA A 34 3.75 4.27 10.44
N THR A 35 4.52 4.99 11.27
CA THR A 35 4.65 6.46 11.19
C THR A 35 5.14 6.91 9.81
N GLN A 36 6.15 6.23 9.27
CA GLN A 36 6.68 6.53 7.95
C GLN A 36 5.69 6.17 6.85
N ILE A 37 4.95 5.06 6.97
CA ILE A 37 3.89 4.71 6.01
C ILE A 37 2.83 5.82 5.98
N PHE A 38 2.32 6.24 7.14
CA PHE A 38 1.25 7.24 7.22
C PHE A 38 1.68 8.65 6.82
N SER A 39 2.98 8.98 6.89
CA SER A 39 3.50 10.24 6.36
C SER A 39 3.80 10.21 4.86
N SER A 40 3.76 9.03 4.24
CA SER A 40 4.14 8.84 2.83
C SER A 40 2.99 8.92 1.84
N PHE A 41 1.73 9.00 2.31
CA PHE A 41 0.57 9.14 1.44
C PHE A 41 -0.50 10.06 2.04
N ASN A 42 -1.25 10.72 1.16
CA ASN A 42 -2.52 11.36 1.51
C ASN A 42 -3.70 10.47 1.10
N MET A 43 -3.53 9.71 0.02
CA MET A 43 -4.51 8.76 -0.47
C MET A 43 -3.83 7.52 -1.07
N SER A 44 -4.47 6.37 -0.86
CA SER A 44 -4.12 5.12 -1.52
C SER A 44 -5.38 4.40 -2.00
N TYR A 45 -5.24 3.46 -2.93
CA TYR A 45 -6.31 2.59 -3.39
C TYR A 45 -5.98 1.13 -3.08
N LEU A 46 -7.02 0.34 -2.84
CA LEU A 46 -6.92 -1.09 -2.65
C LEU A 46 -6.71 -1.76 -4.01
N ALA A 47 -5.53 -2.35 -4.23
CA ALA A 47 -5.18 -2.99 -5.48
C ALA A 47 -5.53 -4.49 -5.49
N GLU A 48 -5.22 -5.17 -4.39
CA GLU A 48 -5.37 -6.63 -4.25
C GLU A 48 -5.75 -7.01 -2.81
N SER A 49 -6.43 -8.15 -2.67
CA SER A 49 -6.82 -8.72 -1.38
C SER A 49 -6.82 -10.25 -1.40
N THR A 50 -6.60 -10.87 -0.23
CA THR A 50 -6.66 -12.33 -0.06
C THR A 50 -8.00 -12.85 0.47
N SER A 51 -8.88 -12.02 1.03
CA SER A 51 -10.14 -12.52 1.62
C SER A 51 -11.35 -11.59 1.56
N ASP A 52 -11.23 -10.35 1.09
CA ASP A 52 -12.41 -9.48 0.94
C ASP A 52 -13.08 -9.60 -0.44
N THR A 53 -14.39 -9.38 -0.48
CA THR A 53 -15.22 -9.47 -1.68
C THR A 53 -15.40 -8.11 -2.36
N SER A 54 -14.47 -7.17 -2.16
CA SER A 54 -14.50 -5.84 -2.79
C SER A 54 -14.23 -5.87 -4.30
N GLN A 55 -14.26 -7.06 -4.89
CA GLN A 55 -13.95 -7.31 -6.29
C GLN A 55 -14.82 -6.42 -7.19
N GLY A 56 -14.17 -5.65 -8.07
CA GLY A 56 -14.83 -4.70 -8.96
C GLY A 56 -15.11 -3.31 -8.37
N ASN A 57 -14.98 -3.12 -7.06
CA ASN A 57 -15.16 -1.82 -6.41
C ASN A 57 -13.83 -1.04 -6.29
N CYS A 58 -13.88 0.27 -6.48
CA CYS A 58 -12.74 1.13 -6.20
C CYS A 58 -12.77 1.61 -4.75
N THR A 59 -12.00 0.96 -3.88
CA THR A 59 -11.82 1.38 -2.49
C THR A 59 -10.54 2.21 -2.33
N TYR A 60 -10.68 3.38 -1.73
CA TYR A 60 -9.60 4.27 -1.35
C TYR A 60 -9.49 4.37 0.15
N LEU A 61 -8.27 4.49 0.65
CA LEU A 61 -7.97 4.92 2.01
C LEU A 61 -7.44 6.36 1.94
N VAL A 62 -8.19 7.29 2.51
CA VAL A 62 -7.88 8.73 2.50
C VAL A 62 -7.52 9.18 3.91
N LEU A 63 -6.35 9.78 4.07
CA LEU A 63 -5.87 10.31 5.33
C LEU A 63 -6.55 11.65 5.64
N GLN A 64 -7.33 11.71 6.73
CA GLN A 64 -8.13 12.88 7.10
C GLN A 64 -7.35 13.87 7.97
N SER A 65 -6.47 13.37 8.84
CA SER A 65 -5.66 14.22 9.71
C SER A 65 -4.36 13.52 10.06
N GLN A 66 -3.23 14.14 9.70
CA GLN A 66 -1.90 13.79 10.18
C GLN A 66 -1.68 14.38 11.58
N GLN A 67 -2.33 13.83 12.61
CA GLN A 67 -1.96 14.08 14.00
C GLN A 67 -1.12 12.91 14.51
N ILE A 68 -0.02 12.62 13.80
CA ILE A 68 0.90 11.51 14.15
C ILE A 68 1.67 11.82 15.46
N ASP A 69 1.54 13.03 16.00
CA ASP A 69 2.19 13.49 17.24
C ASP A 69 1.71 12.79 18.51
N ASN A 70 0.53 12.14 18.47
CA ASN A 70 0.04 11.29 19.56
C ASN A 70 -0.03 9.80 19.17
N GLY A 71 0.65 9.43 18.09
CA GLY A 71 0.62 8.08 17.54
C GLY A 71 -0.76 7.66 17.04
N GLN A 72 -1.57 8.59 16.52
CA GLN A 72 -2.86 8.28 15.91
C GLN A 72 -2.94 8.85 14.49
N ALA A 73 -3.63 8.13 13.61
CA ALA A 73 -3.95 8.57 12.27
C ALA A 73 -5.42 8.24 11.97
N ASN A 74 -6.14 9.22 11.44
CA ASN A 74 -7.54 9.07 11.07
C ASN A 74 -7.66 8.93 9.56
N PHE A 75 -8.39 7.93 9.11
CA PHE A 75 -8.61 7.65 7.70
C PHE A 75 -10.10 7.56 7.40
N SER A 76 -10.47 7.77 6.15
CA SER A 76 -11.78 7.38 5.63
C SER A 76 -11.58 6.33 4.56
N LEU A 77 -12.41 5.28 4.56
CA LEU A 77 -12.54 4.44 3.37
C LEU A 77 -13.59 5.04 2.44
N LEU A 78 -13.21 5.25 1.19
CA LEU A 78 -14.13 5.65 0.13
C LEU A 78 -14.26 4.49 -0.81
N THR A 79 -15.44 3.88 -0.90
CA THR A 79 -15.70 2.80 -1.86
C THR A 79 -16.63 3.29 -2.95
N ARG A 80 -16.22 3.11 -4.20
CA ARG A 80 -17.08 3.32 -5.37
C ARG A 80 -17.41 1.96 -5.97
N PRO A 81 -18.64 1.46 -5.79
CA PRO A 81 -19.08 0.24 -6.43
C PRO A 81 -19.20 0.40 -7.95
N GLU A 82 -19.42 -0.72 -8.64
CA GLU A 82 -19.57 -0.76 -10.11
C GLU A 82 -20.69 0.12 -10.65
N ASP A 83 -21.72 0.40 -9.85
CA ASP A 83 -22.82 1.29 -10.20
C ASP A 83 -22.44 2.78 -10.23
N GLY A 84 -21.19 3.11 -9.87
CA GLY A 84 -20.63 4.45 -9.88
C GLY A 84 -21.05 5.33 -8.70
N THR A 85 -21.85 4.82 -7.75
CA THR A 85 -22.17 5.56 -6.53
C THR A 85 -20.93 5.67 -5.65
N GLN A 86 -20.68 6.82 -5.02
CA GLN A 86 -19.60 6.93 -4.04
C GLN A 86 -20.17 6.71 -2.65
N VAL A 87 -19.65 5.70 -1.95
CA VAL A 87 -19.98 5.41 -0.56
C VAL A 87 -18.76 5.75 0.29
N THR A 88 -18.88 6.79 1.10
CA THR A 88 -17.90 7.10 2.14
C THR A 88 -18.25 6.31 3.39
N SER A 89 -17.33 5.50 3.88
CA SER A 89 -17.43 4.95 5.23
C SER A 89 -17.10 6.03 6.26
N ASP A 90 -17.54 5.80 7.49
CA ASP A 90 -17.12 6.61 8.63
C ASP A 90 -15.60 6.53 8.86
N ILE A 91 -15.09 7.49 9.64
CA ILE A 91 -13.66 7.66 9.93
C ILE A 91 -13.15 6.46 10.75
N GLU A 92 -12.09 5.83 10.26
CA GLU A 92 -11.34 4.78 10.95
C GLU A 92 -10.15 5.40 11.68
N THR A 93 -9.93 4.96 12.92
CA THR A 93 -8.81 5.43 13.72
C THR A 93 -7.76 4.33 13.79
N ALA A 94 -6.57 4.58 13.25
CA ALA A 94 -5.41 3.75 13.52
C ALA A 94 -4.56 4.37 14.64
N THR A 95 -4.14 3.54 15.57
CA THR A 95 -3.23 3.89 16.68
C THR A 95 -1.94 3.11 16.51
N LEU A 96 -0.81 3.81 16.60
CA LEU A 96 0.52 3.22 16.60
C LEU A 96 0.70 2.39 17.88
N THR A 97 1.27 1.19 17.74
CA THR A 97 1.64 0.38 18.89
C THR A 97 3.11 0.57 19.25
N GLU A 98 3.59 -0.13 20.29
CA GLU A 98 5.02 -0.19 20.61
C GLU A 98 5.83 -0.90 19.51
N SER A 99 5.20 -1.80 18.75
CA SER A 99 5.83 -2.43 17.58
C SER A 99 5.67 -1.50 16.37
N PRO A 100 6.77 -1.13 15.69
CA PRO A 100 6.70 -0.18 14.59
C PRO A 100 5.89 -0.69 13.38
N ASP A 101 5.75 -2.02 13.25
CA ASP A 101 5.07 -2.73 12.17
C ASP A 101 3.67 -3.24 12.54
N VAL A 102 3.14 -2.85 13.71
CA VAL A 102 1.79 -3.22 14.14
C VAL A 102 1.01 -1.96 14.50
N ILE A 103 -0.23 -1.88 14.03
CA ILE A 103 -1.19 -0.82 14.37
C ILE A 103 -2.45 -1.44 14.94
N SER A 104 -3.13 -0.70 15.82
CA SER A 104 -4.48 -1.00 16.27
C SER A 104 -5.47 -0.15 15.48
N VAL A 105 -6.43 -0.76 14.80
CA VAL A 105 -7.47 -0.05 14.05
C VAL A 105 -8.82 -0.24 14.74
N VAL A 106 -9.56 0.86 14.90
CA VAL A 106 -10.97 0.85 15.32
C VAL A 106 -11.80 1.38 14.17
N PHE A 107 -12.75 0.57 13.72
CA PHE A 107 -13.72 0.96 12.68
C PHE A 107 -14.87 1.73 13.32
N ALA A 108 -15.28 2.86 12.75
CA ALA A 108 -16.41 3.61 13.28
C ALA A 108 -17.75 2.84 13.24
N SER A 109 -17.89 1.87 12.33
CA SER A 109 -19.05 0.96 12.30
C SER A 109 -19.08 -0.06 13.45
N ASP A 110 -17.93 -0.28 14.10
CA ASP A 110 -17.74 -1.26 15.17
C ASP A 110 -16.76 -0.69 16.21
N PRO A 111 -17.15 0.39 16.92
CA PRO A 111 -16.25 1.16 17.78
C PRO A 111 -15.80 0.39 19.04
N ASP A 112 -16.49 -0.71 19.36
CA ASP A 112 -16.21 -1.54 20.52
C ASP A 112 -15.14 -2.61 20.22
N THR A 113 -14.76 -2.79 18.95
CA THR A 113 -13.79 -3.79 18.51
C THR A 113 -12.51 -3.14 18.02
N THR A 114 -11.37 -3.56 18.59
CA THR A 114 -10.04 -3.18 18.13
C THR A 114 -9.42 -4.32 17.33
N TYR A 115 -8.93 -3.99 16.15
CA TYR A 115 -8.27 -4.92 15.24
C TYR A 115 -6.77 -4.67 15.24
N GLU A 116 -5.98 -5.70 15.51
CA GLU A 116 -4.53 -5.63 15.28
C GLU A 116 -4.23 -5.89 13.80
N VAL A 117 -3.40 -5.04 13.23
CA VAL A 117 -3.03 -5.07 11.82
C VAL A 117 -1.51 -5.03 11.71
N ASP A 118 -0.95 -6.09 11.12
CA ASP A 118 0.47 -6.11 10.76
C ASP A 118 0.70 -5.32 9.47
N LEU A 119 1.87 -4.71 9.38
CA LEU A 119 2.37 -4.02 8.19
C LEU A 119 3.58 -4.81 7.64
N PRO A 120 3.36 -5.96 6.98
CA PRO A 120 4.46 -6.86 6.62
C PRO A 120 5.32 -6.36 5.47
N PHE A 121 4.87 -5.34 4.72
CA PHE A 121 5.61 -4.78 3.59
C PHE A 121 5.24 -3.31 3.33
N ALA A 122 6.25 -2.50 2.98
CA ALA A 122 6.06 -1.18 2.39
C ALA A 122 7.32 -0.74 1.64
N ASN A 123 7.13 0.07 0.61
CA ASN A 123 8.20 0.75 -0.13
C ASN A 123 8.27 2.26 0.22
N TYR A 124 7.40 2.74 1.13
CA TYR A 124 7.27 4.14 1.59
C TYR A 124 7.14 5.22 0.51
N SER A 125 7.07 4.84 -0.76
CA SER A 125 7.05 5.75 -1.91
C SER A 125 5.94 5.41 -2.90
N ALA A 126 5.37 4.22 -2.78
CA ALA A 126 4.41 3.67 -3.72
C ALA A 126 3.29 2.86 -3.06
N CYS A 127 3.56 2.15 -1.97
CA CYS A 127 2.60 1.20 -1.42
C CYS A 127 2.99 0.67 -0.05
N PHE A 128 2.00 0.02 0.57
CA PHE A 128 2.15 -0.79 1.78
C PHE A 128 1.13 -1.93 1.76
N VAL A 129 1.37 -2.94 2.59
CA VAL A 129 0.50 -4.10 2.79
C VAL A 129 0.01 -4.08 4.22
N THR A 130 -1.28 -4.35 4.42
CA THR A 130 -1.88 -4.58 5.74
C THR A 130 -2.32 -6.03 5.86
N ARG A 131 -2.07 -6.67 6.99
CA ARG A 131 -2.57 -8.02 7.30
C ARG A 131 -3.32 -8.01 8.61
N PHE A 132 -4.62 -8.27 8.52
CA PHE A 132 -5.51 -8.41 9.66
C PHE A 132 -5.50 -9.87 10.15
N SER A 133 -5.77 -10.06 11.44
CA SER A 133 -5.93 -11.41 12.01
C SER A 133 -7.11 -12.14 11.37
N ALA A 134 -6.80 -13.13 10.52
CA ALA A 134 -7.61 -14.19 9.86
C ALA A 134 -8.97 -13.85 9.18
N ALA A 135 -9.76 -12.87 9.65
CA ALA A 135 -11.11 -12.59 9.18
C ALA A 135 -11.17 -11.58 8.02
N ILE A 136 -10.24 -10.62 7.97
CA ILE A 136 -10.22 -9.54 6.95
C ILE A 136 -9.07 -9.75 5.93
N GLY A 137 -8.10 -10.60 6.27
CA GLY A 137 -7.02 -11.04 5.38
C GLY A 137 -5.95 -9.99 5.13
N CYS A 138 -5.27 -10.14 3.99
CA CYS A 138 -4.16 -9.30 3.59
C CYS A 138 -4.56 -8.43 2.39
N ARG A 139 -4.11 -7.18 2.40
CA ARG A 139 -4.51 -6.14 1.46
C ARG A 139 -3.29 -5.36 0.99
N LEU A 140 -3.22 -5.14 -0.32
CA LEU A 140 -2.24 -4.26 -0.95
C LEU A 140 -2.84 -2.88 -1.20
N TRP A 141 -2.25 -1.86 -0.57
CA TRP A 141 -2.61 -0.45 -0.77
C TRP A 141 -1.54 0.25 -1.59
N VAL A 142 -1.95 0.89 -2.68
CA VAL A 142 -1.05 1.60 -3.59
C VAL A 142 -1.38 3.09 -3.55
N TYR A 143 -0.37 3.93 -3.39
CA TYR A 143 -0.52 5.38 -3.32
C TYR A 143 -1.04 5.92 -4.65
N GLU A 144 -1.89 6.93 -4.58
CA GLU A 144 -2.34 7.62 -5.79
C GLU A 144 -1.15 8.21 -6.56
N GLY A 145 -1.18 8.11 -7.89
CA GLY A 145 -0.11 8.64 -8.75
C GLY A 145 1.13 7.75 -8.87
N THR A 146 1.12 6.57 -8.24
CA THR A 146 2.20 5.58 -8.38
C THR A 146 2.35 5.15 -9.85
N ALA A 147 3.58 5.20 -10.36
CA ALA A 147 3.89 4.78 -11.73
C ALA A 147 3.67 3.26 -11.92
N PRO A 148 3.21 2.78 -13.09
CA PRO A 148 2.85 1.37 -13.31
C PRO A 148 3.95 0.38 -12.94
N GLU A 149 5.21 0.70 -13.23
CA GLU A 149 6.36 -0.13 -12.88
C GLU A 149 6.56 -0.29 -11.36
N MET A 150 6.16 0.71 -10.58
CA MET A 150 6.19 0.63 -9.11
C MET A 150 5.03 -0.20 -8.58
N VAL A 151 3.87 -0.17 -9.25
CA VAL A 151 2.72 -1.01 -8.91
C VAL A 151 3.08 -2.50 -9.01
N GLU A 152 3.79 -2.91 -10.06
CA GLU A 152 4.22 -4.31 -10.19
C GLU A 152 5.19 -4.73 -9.08
N ALA A 153 6.13 -3.85 -8.69
CA ALA A 153 6.99 -4.11 -7.54
C ALA A 153 6.22 -4.21 -6.22
N CYS A 154 5.11 -3.47 -6.08
CA CYS A 154 4.22 -3.55 -4.93
C CYS A 154 3.47 -4.88 -4.85
N LYS A 155 3.00 -5.40 -6.00
CA LYS A 155 2.39 -6.73 -6.09
C LYS A 155 3.36 -7.84 -5.72
N GLU A 156 4.60 -7.77 -6.21
CA GLU A 156 5.66 -8.70 -5.80
C GLU A 156 5.87 -8.70 -4.28
N GLY A 157 5.87 -7.51 -3.65
CA GLY A 157 5.96 -7.36 -2.20
C GLY A 157 4.76 -7.96 -1.45
N HIS A 158 3.55 -7.77 -1.98
CA HIS A 158 2.33 -8.38 -1.45
C HIS A 158 2.40 -9.91 -1.48
N VAL A 159 2.80 -10.49 -2.61
CA VAL A 159 2.96 -11.95 -2.76
C VAL A 159 3.99 -12.50 -1.78
N GLN A 160 5.11 -11.80 -1.57
CA GLN A 160 6.13 -12.22 -0.60
C GLN A 160 5.62 -12.17 0.84
N ALA A 161 4.82 -11.15 1.19
CA ALA A 161 4.29 -10.96 2.53
C ALA A 161 3.12 -11.90 2.87
N CYS A 162 2.27 -12.20 1.89
CA CYS A 162 0.94 -12.76 2.11
C CYS A 162 0.56 -13.93 1.19
N GLY A 163 1.41 -14.30 0.22
CA GLY A 163 1.07 -15.25 -0.83
C GLY A 163 0.25 -14.62 -1.96
N GLU A 164 -0.16 -15.45 -2.92
CA GLU A 164 -0.91 -14.99 -4.09
C GLU A 164 -2.24 -14.34 -3.70
N PRO A 165 -2.60 -13.19 -4.30
CA PRO A 165 -3.90 -12.56 -4.08
C PRO A 165 -5.02 -13.47 -4.60
N VAL A 166 -6.19 -13.38 -3.97
CA VAL A 166 -7.41 -14.08 -4.43
C VAL A 166 -8.29 -13.13 -5.25
N TYR A 167 -8.23 -11.82 -4.96
CA TYR A 167 -9.07 -10.80 -5.57
C TYR A 167 -8.22 -9.63 -6.07
N SER A 168 -8.48 -9.22 -7.31
CA SER A 168 -8.07 -7.91 -7.82
C SER A 168 -9.24 -6.95 -7.63
N THR A 169 -9.00 -5.87 -6.91
CA THR A 169 -10.03 -4.90 -6.52
C THR A 169 -9.96 -3.63 -7.36
N TYR A 170 -8.83 -3.33 -7.99
CA TYR A 170 -8.69 -2.12 -8.82
C TYR A 170 -9.40 -2.25 -10.16
N ASN A 171 -10.27 -1.29 -10.48
CA ASN A 171 -10.92 -1.16 -11.77
C ASN A 171 -10.51 0.18 -12.41
N ASP A 172 -9.66 0.16 -13.44
CA ASP A 172 -9.12 1.35 -14.10
C ASP A 172 -10.22 2.36 -14.50
N THR A 173 -11.38 1.87 -14.95
CA THR A 173 -12.47 2.74 -15.43
C THR A 173 -13.14 3.49 -14.28
N LEU A 174 -13.36 2.81 -13.16
CA LEU A 174 -14.02 3.37 -11.99
C LEU A 174 -13.04 4.19 -11.13
N CYS A 175 -11.76 3.80 -11.13
CA CYS A 175 -10.74 4.35 -10.25
C CYS A 175 -9.99 5.54 -10.88
N ALA A 176 -9.98 5.70 -12.20
CA ALA A 176 -9.21 6.77 -12.87
C ALA A 176 -9.65 8.20 -12.51
N SER A 177 -10.87 8.40 -11.99
CA SER A 177 -11.39 9.74 -11.67
C SER A 177 -11.09 10.21 -10.25
N GLY A 178 -10.43 9.39 -9.42
CA GLY A 178 -10.25 9.66 -7.99
C GLY A 178 -11.59 9.81 -7.24
N PRO A 179 -11.57 9.99 -5.90
CA PRO A 179 -12.78 10.34 -5.17
C PRO A 179 -13.22 11.77 -5.53
N THR A 180 -14.50 11.94 -5.82
CA THR A 180 -15.10 13.26 -6.02
C THR A 180 -15.43 13.84 -4.64
N GLY A 181 -14.81 14.96 -4.25
CA GLY A 181 -15.23 15.74 -3.07
C GLY A 181 -14.21 15.96 -1.94
N SER A 182 -12.93 15.66 -2.13
CA SER A 182 -11.89 16.04 -1.15
C SER A 182 -11.47 17.49 -1.36
N ALA A 183 -12.18 18.41 -0.69
CA ALA A 183 -11.79 19.81 -0.52
C ALA A 183 -11.41 20.08 0.93
#